data_AF-A0A2W6BMM9-F1
#
_entry.id   AF-A0A2W6BMM9-F1
#
_cell.length_a   1.000
_cell.length_b   1.000
_cell.length_c   1.000
_cell.angle_alpha   90.00
_cell.angle_beta   90.00
_cell.angle_gamma   90.00
#
_symmetry.space_group_name_H-M   'P 1'
#
loop_
_entity.id
_entity.type
_entity.pdbx_description
1 polymer ?
#
loop_
_entity_poly.entity_id
_entity_poly.type
_entity_poly.pdbx_seq_one_letter_code
_entity_poly.pdbx_strand_id
1 'polypeptide(L)'
;MQPASVWFLLLVSALTLGALAATVWSWNWERFKHVRRFTALALTQFMVVLSVAAGINIQQGFVVTWDDVYVGLFGDSGTNLDAHPVVALPNGHAGQLDPAVKAAAQTELQQPGKGVMISTAIQGARTGYSLPARMYFPAAYFDKSQPRRIFPVIEFFTGYYGGLDIFQRTLGGDQVLDKLISEGKMPPTIVVVPEQNPHLPADSE
;
A
#
# COMPACT_ATOMS: atom_id res chain seq x y z
N MET A 1 -9.84 10.41 -8.33
CA MET A 1 -10.20 9.81 -7.02
C MET A 1 -9.82 8.35 -7.07
N GLN A 2 -9.08 7.83 -6.10
CA GLN A 2 -8.62 6.43 -6.10
C GLN A 2 -9.70 5.47 -5.58
N PRO A 3 -9.74 4.20 -6.05
CA PRO A 3 -10.75 3.23 -5.63
C PRO A 3 -10.66 2.86 -4.13
N ALA A 4 -9.48 3.02 -3.51
CA ALA A 4 -9.29 2.81 -2.07
C ALA A 4 -9.61 4.05 -1.20
N SER A 5 -10.23 5.10 -1.75
CA SER A 5 -10.49 6.35 -1.01
C SER A 5 -11.91 6.44 -0.44
N VAL A 6 -12.05 7.02 0.76
CA VAL A 6 -13.36 7.30 1.38
C VAL A 6 -14.23 8.20 0.50
N TRP A 7 -13.62 9.16 -0.20
CA TRP A 7 -14.30 10.03 -1.13
C TRP A 7 -14.92 9.27 -2.31
N PHE A 8 -14.25 8.23 -2.80
CA PHE A 8 -14.80 7.38 -3.84
C PHE A 8 -16.03 6.62 -3.34
N LEU A 9 -15.98 6.04 -2.13
CA LEU A 9 -17.15 5.40 -1.52
C LEU A 9 -18.32 6.36 -1.34
N LEU A 10 -18.07 7.59 -0.87
CA LEU A 10 -19.11 8.60 -0.71
C LEU A 10 -19.74 8.97 -2.06
N LEU A 11 -18.93 9.13 -3.10
CA LEU A 11 -19.40 9.41 -4.45
C LEU A 11 -20.28 8.27 -5.00
N VAL A 12 -19.83 7.02 -4.88
CA VAL A 12 -20.60 5.85 -5.35
C VAL A 12 -21.90 5.70 -4.54
N SER A 13 -21.85 5.93 -3.23
CA SER A 13 -23.05 5.91 -2.38
C SER A 13 -24.05 6.99 -2.77
N ALA A 14 -23.58 8.21 -3.06
CA ALA A 14 -24.43 9.30 -3.54
C ALA A 14 -25.04 9.00 -4.91
N LEU A 15 -24.27 8.43 -5.84
CA LEU A 15 -24.79 7.97 -7.14
C LEU A 15 -25.81 6.85 -6.99
N THR A 16 -25.63 5.95 -6.03
CA THR A 16 -26.60 4.88 -5.73
C THR A 16 -27.93 5.47 -5.26
N LEU A 17 -27.90 6.44 -4.35
CA LEU A 17 -29.10 7.17 -3.92
C LEU A 17 -29.74 7.95 -5.08
N GLY A 18 -28.93 8.57 -5.93
CA GLY A 18 -29.39 9.26 -7.13
C GLY A 18 -30.08 8.32 -8.13
N ALA A 19 -29.52 7.13 -8.36
CA ALA A 19 -30.12 6.09 -9.22
C ALA A 19 -31.46 5.60 -8.66
N LEU A 20 -31.55 5.43 -7.34
CA LEU A 20 -32.81 5.08 -6.67
C LEU A 20 -33.86 6.18 -6.83
N ALA A 21 -33.49 7.45 -6.61
CA ALA A 21 -34.37 8.59 -6.81
C ALA A 21 -34.83 8.73 -8.27
N ALA A 22 -33.92 8.55 -9.23
CA ALA A 22 -34.23 8.57 -10.67
C ALA A 22 -35.16 7.41 -11.08
N THR A 23 -35.00 6.24 -10.46
CA THR A 23 -35.90 5.09 -10.66
C THR A 23 -37.31 5.41 -10.20
N VAL A 24 -37.47 6.02 -9.03
CA VAL A 24 -38.77 6.45 -8.50
C VAL A 24 -39.39 7.54 -9.38
N TRP A 25 -38.61 8.57 -9.73
CA TRP A 25 -39.08 9.69 -10.57
C TRP A 25 -39.57 9.23 -11.93
N SER A 26 -38.78 8.37 -12.57
CA SER A 26 -39.07 7.91 -13.92
C SER A 26 -40.10 6.78 -13.95
N TRP A 27 -40.53 6.23 -12.81
CA TRP A 27 -41.31 4.99 -12.72
C TRP A 27 -42.55 4.91 -13.63
N ASN A 28 -43.22 6.06 -13.84
CA ASN A 28 -44.52 6.16 -14.50
C ASN A 28 -44.51 6.82 -15.88
N TRP A 29 -43.36 7.13 -16.50
CA TRP A 29 -43.46 7.65 -17.89
C TRP A 29 -43.81 6.52 -18.86
N GLU A 30 -44.59 6.85 -19.88
CA GLU A 30 -45.19 5.85 -20.77
C GLU A 30 -44.25 5.36 -21.89
N ARG A 31 -43.22 6.14 -22.25
CA ARG A 31 -42.28 5.76 -23.31
C ARG A 31 -41.27 4.71 -22.82
N PHE A 32 -41.18 3.58 -23.52
CA PHE A 32 -40.27 2.44 -23.21
C PHE A 32 -40.36 1.92 -21.75
N LYS A 33 -41.58 1.94 -21.19
CA LYS A 33 -41.87 1.65 -19.77
C LYS A 33 -41.17 0.41 -19.22
N HIS A 34 -41.25 -0.72 -19.92
CA HIS A 34 -40.64 -1.98 -19.48
C HIS A 34 -39.11 -1.96 -19.54
N VAL A 35 -38.55 -1.49 -20.66
CA VAL A 35 -37.09 -1.41 -20.84
C VAL A 35 -36.48 -0.52 -19.77
N ARG A 36 -37.01 0.70 -19.59
CA ARG A 36 -36.48 1.62 -18.59
C ARG A 36 -36.59 1.08 -17.17
N ARG A 37 -37.71 0.45 -16.79
CA ARG A 37 -37.86 -0.15 -15.45
C ARG A 37 -36.81 -1.22 -15.22
N PHE A 38 -36.60 -2.10 -16.20
CA PHE A 38 -35.57 -3.12 -16.12
C PHE A 38 -34.17 -2.50 -16.00
N THR A 39 -33.82 -1.55 -16.88
CA THR A 39 -32.51 -0.89 -16.87
C THR A 39 -32.27 -0.11 -15.57
N ALA A 40 -33.28 0.58 -15.05
CA ALA A 40 -33.20 1.35 -13.81
C ALA A 40 -33.00 0.45 -12.58
N LEU A 41 -33.72 -0.69 -12.53
CA LEU A 41 -33.54 -1.68 -11.47
C LEU A 41 -32.17 -2.35 -11.56
N ALA A 42 -31.73 -2.75 -12.76
CA ALA A 42 -30.41 -3.35 -12.97
C ALA A 42 -29.28 -2.38 -12.59
N LEU A 43 -29.38 -1.10 -12.98
CA LEU A 43 -28.42 -0.06 -12.62
C LEU A 43 -28.38 0.15 -11.09
N THR A 44 -29.54 0.18 -10.44
CA THR A 44 -29.61 0.32 -8.98
C THR A 44 -28.96 -0.86 -8.28
N GLN A 45 -29.24 -2.09 -8.70
CA GLN A 45 -28.61 -3.29 -8.13
C GLN A 45 -27.09 -3.28 -8.33
N PHE A 46 -26.62 -2.93 -9.52
CA PHE A 46 -25.19 -2.79 -9.81
C PHE A 46 -24.53 -1.74 -8.90
N MET A 47 -25.16 -0.58 -8.72
CA MET A 47 -24.66 0.48 -7.83
C MET A 47 -24.59 0.06 -6.35
N VAL A 48 -25.56 -0.71 -5.88
CA VAL A 48 -25.55 -1.26 -4.51
C VAL A 48 -24.37 -2.23 -4.33
N VAL A 49 -24.18 -3.17 -5.26
CA VAL A 49 -23.05 -4.12 -5.21
C VAL A 49 -21.72 -3.37 -5.26
N LEU A 50 -21.59 -2.37 -6.14
CA LEU A 50 -20.38 -1.55 -6.26
C LEU A 50 -20.09 -0.75 -4.98
N SER A 51 -21.12 -0.25 -4.29
CA SER A 51 -20.98 0.44 -3.01
C SER A 51 -20.43 -0.48 -1.91
N VAL A 52 -20.96 -1.71 -1.83
CA VAL A 52 -20.47 -2.72 -0.87
C VAL A 52 -19.04 -3.12 -1.21
N ALA A 53 -18.74 -3.37 -2.48
CA ALA A 53 -17.40 -3.71 -2.93
C ALA A 53 -16.38 -2.59 -2.62
N ALA A 54 -16.74 -1.32 -2.85
CA ALA A 54 -15.90 -0.18 -2.48
C ALA A 54 -15.66 -0.10 -0.96
N GLY A 55 -16.68 -0.40 -0.14
CA GLY A 55 -16.53 -0.46 1.31
C GLY A 55 -15.56 -1.54 1.77
N ILE A 56 -15.68 -2.75 1.19
CA ILE A 56 -14.74 -3.84 1.45
C ILE A 56 -13.33 -3.48 0.96
N ASN A 57 -13.21 -2.86 -0.22
CA ASN A 57 -11.93 -2.45 -0.80
C ASN A 57 -11.18 -1.43 0.06
N ILE A 58 -11.88 -0.50 0.72
CA ILE A 58 -11.25 0.44 1.66
C ILE A 58 -10.68 -0.29 2.89
N GLN A 59 -11.37 -1.34 3.36
CA GLN A 59 -10.94 -2.11 4.53
C GLN A 59 -9.77 -3.04 4.23
N GLN A 60 -9.81 -3.71 3.07
CA GLN A 60 -8.88 -4.79 2.73
C GLN A 60 -7.78 -4.36 1.77
N GLY A 61 -7.94 -3.23 1.07
CA GLY A 61 -6.91 -2.70 0.17
C GLY A 61 -6.66 -3.51 -1.09
N PHE A 62 -7.63 -4.28 -1.57
CA PHE A 62 -7.48 -5.17 -2.74
C PHE A 62 -7.05 -4.44 -4.02
N VAL A 63 -7.57 -3.22 -4.22
CA VAL A 63 -7.34 -2.38 -5.39
C VAL A 63 -7.03 -0.98 -4.89
N VAL A 64 -5.78 -0.55 -5.06
CA VAL A 64 -5.29 0.76 -4.60
C VAL A 64 -5.46 1.79 -5.71
N THR A 65 -5.19 1.40 -6.95
CA THR A 65 -5.21 2.27 -8.13
C THR A 65 -6.18 1.77 -9.20
N TRP A 66 -6.55 2.63 -10.14
CA TRP A 66 -7.35 2.22 -11.29
C TRP A 66 -6.61 1.27 -12.24
N ASP A 67 -5.28 1.30 -12.23
CA ASP A 67 -4.46 0.37 -13.00
C ASP A 67 -4.60 -1.06 -12.46
N ASP A 68 -4.70 -1.23 -11.13
CA ASP A 68 -4.98 -2.53 -10.51
C ASP A 68 -6.31 -3.13 -10.99
N VAL A 69 -7.34 -2.27 -11.19
CA VAL A 69 -8.64 -2.69 -11.75
C VAL A 69 -8.47 -3.13 -13.21
N TYR A 70 -7.74 -2.33 -14.00
CA TYR A 70 -7.52 -2.60 -15.41
C TYR A 70 -6.79 -3.92 -15.60
N VAL A 71 -5.69 -4.12 -14.88
CA VAL A 71 -4.90 -5.37 -14.88
C VAL A 71 -5.75 -6.55 -14.41
N GLY A 72 -6.53 -6.38 -13.34
CA GLY A 72 -7.40 -7.43 -12.82
C GLY A 72 -8.52 -7.87 -13.76
N LEU A 73 -9.05 -6.96 -14.59
CA LEU A 73 -10.17 -7.25 -15.49
C LEU A 73 -9.73 -7.73 -16.89
N PHE A 74 -8.60 -7.22 -17.39
CA PHE A 74 -8.21 -7.41 -18.79
C PHE A 74 -6.87 -8.14 -18.96
N GLY A 75 -6.18 -8.44 -17.86
CA GLY A 75 -4.83 -9.00 -17.90
C GLY A 75 -3.79 -7.98 -18.33
N ASP A 76 -2.52 -8.27 -18.06
CA ASP A 76 -1.42 -7.38 -18.38
C ASP A 76 -1.12 -7.36 -19.89
N SER A 77 -1.01 -6.17 -20.47
CA SER A 77 -0.43 -5.93 -21.79
C SER A 77 1.07 -5.63 -21.67
N GLY A 78 1.79 -6.33 -20.79
CA GLY A 78 3.25 -6.31 -20.70
C GLY A 78 3.90 -4.94 -20.54
N THR A 79 3.28 -3.98 -19.85
CA THR A 79 3.91 -2.69 -19.58
C THR A 79 3.74 -2.28 -18.13
N ASN A 80 4.75 -2.67 -17.35
CA ASN A 80 5.23 -2.03 -16.14
C ASN A 80 4.16 -1.82 -15.06
N LEU A 81 4.09 -2.78 -14.14
CA LEU A 81 3.85 -2.44 -12.75
C LEU A 81 4.80 -1.29 -12.39
N ASP A 82 4.27 -0.08 -12.25
CA ASP A 82 4.92 1.05 -11.59
C ASP A 82 5.08 0.73 -10.09
N ALA A 83 5.79 -0.35 -9.78
CA ALA A 83 6.74 -0.29 -8.70
C ALA A 83 7.69 0.84 -9.09
N HIS A 84 7.75 1.91 -8.28
CA HIS A 84 8.78 2.93 -8.38
C HIS A 84 10.07 2.30 -8.91
N PRO A 85 10.72 2.89 -9.94
CA PRO A 85 11.80 2.24 -10.65
C PRO A 85 12.78 1.68 -9.64
N VAL A 86 12.74 0.35 -9.48
CA VAL A 86 13.75 -0.36 -8.72
C VAL A 86 14.98 -0.14 -9.56
N VAL A 87 15.81 0.80 -9.13
CA VAL A 87 17.18 0.88 -9.59
C VAL A 87 17.80 -0.43 -9.12
N ALA A 88 17.71 -1.45 -9.97
CA ALA A 88 18.60 -2.60 -9.92
C ALA A 88 19.99 -1.99 -10.09
N LEU A 89 20.66 -1.70 -8.97
CA LEU A 89 22.03 -1.23 -9.02
C LEU A 89 22.85 -2.35 -9.66
N PRO A 90 23.54 -2.09 -10.79
CA PRO A 90 24.50 -3.02 -11.31
C PRO A 90 25.61 -3.14 -10.25
N ASN A 91 25.78 -4.35 -9.72
CA ASN A 91 26.88 -4.75 -8.84
C ASN A 91 26.86 -4.11 -7.44
N GLY A 92 26.31 -4.84 -6.47
CA GLY A 92 26.53 -4.60 -5.05
C GLY A 92 28.01 -4.65 -4.69
N HIS A 93 28.67 -3.50 -4.78
CA HIS A 93 29.95 -3.25 -4.12
C HIS A 93 29.63 -2.78 -2.69
N ALA A 94 30.18 -3.46 -1.70
CA ALA A 94 29.94 -3.25 -0.26
C ALA A 94 30.49 -1.91 0.31
N GLY A 95 30.40 -0.81 -0.45
CA GLY A 95 31.03 0.47 -0.09
C GLY A 95 30.22 1.74 -0.39
N GLN A 96 29.07 1.66 -1.07
CA GLN A 96 28.26 2.84 -1.37
C GLN A 96 26.89 2.74 -0.68
N LEU A 97 26.66 3.60 0.31
CA LEU A 97 25.36 3.73 0.97
C LEU A 97 24.27 3.97 -0.08
N ASP A 98 23.23 3.13 -0.05
CA ASP A 98 22.04 3.25 -0.88
C ASP A 98 21.55 4.71 -0.88
N PRO A 99 21.28 5.34 -2.05
CA PRO A 99 20.67 6.66 -2.13
C PRO A 99 19.48 6.86 -1.20
N ALA A 100 18.68 5.82 -0.96
CA ALA A 100 17.56 5.84 -0.02
C ALA A 100 18.01 6.13 1.42
N VAL A 101 19.13 5.57 1.87
CA VAL A 101 19.69 5.81 3.21
C VAL A 101 20.23 7.24 3.34
N LYS A 102 20.79 7.80 2.26
CA LYS A 102 21.23 9.21 2.25
C LYS A 102 20.05 10.17 2.34
N ALA A 103 18.97 9.91 1.61
CA ALA A 103 17.73 10.67 1.72
C ALA A 103 17.15 10.56 3.13
N ALA A 104 17.17 9.37 3.72
CA ALA A 104 16.69 9.15 5.09
C ALA A 104 17.48 9.97 6.12
N ALA A 105 18.79 10.08 5.96
CA ALA A 105 19.61 10.93 6.82
C ALA A 105 19.20 12.42 6.71
N GLN A 106 18.78 12.89 5.53
CA GLN A 106 18.24 14.24 5.38
C GLN A 106 16.88 14.40 6.05
N THR A 107 16.03 13.37 5.99
CA THR A 107 14.74 13.37 6.69
C THR A 107 14.92 13.41 8.21
N GLU A 108 15.87 12.65 8.76
CA GLU A 108 16.18 12.70 10.20
C GLU A 108 16.65 14.10 10.62
N LEU A 109 17.49 14.75 9.81
CA LEU A 109 17.91 16.14 10.06
C LEU A 109 16.72 17.12 10.11
N GLN A 110 15.65 16.85 9.37
CA GLN A 110 14.42 17.67 9.40
C GLN A 110 13.51 17.32 10.59
N GLN A 111 13.61 16.11 11.13
CA GLN A 111 12.82 15.61 12.26
C GLN A 111 13.71 14.90 13.29
N PRO A 112 14.51 15.65 14.06
CA PRO A 112 15.53 15.08 14.93
C PRO A 112 14.93 14.13 15.97
N GLY A 113 15.59 12.99 16.17
CA GLY A 113 15.18 12.01 17.19
C GLY A 113 13.98 11.13 16.80
N LYS A 114 13.52 11.21 15.55
CA LYS A 114 12.53 10.30 14.97
C LYS A 114 13.20 9.29 14.05
N GLY A 115 12.71 8.05 14.07
CA GLY A 115 13.14 7.05 13.11
C GLY A 115 12.63 7.36 11.71
N VAL A 116 13.29 6.80 10.71
CA VAL A 116 12.98 7.05 9.29
C VAL A 116 12.68 5.74 8.58
N MET A 117 11.58 5.75 7.83
CA MET A 117 11.16 4.66 6.96
C MET A 117 11.79 4.83 5.58
N ILE A 118 12.46 3.80 5.08
CA ILE A 118 13.00 3.78 3.72
C ILE A 118 12.36 2.66 2.90
N SER A 119 12.23 2.88 1.59
CA SER A 119 11.87 1.86 0.63
C SER A 119 13.12 1.44 -0.14
N THR A 120 13.35 0.14 -0.27
CA THR A 120 14.45 -0.44 -1.03
C THR A 120 14.01 -1.77 -1.65
N ALA A 121 14.90 -2.48 -2.33
CA ALA A 121 14.66 -3.83 -2.81
C ALA A 121 15.74 -4.79 -2.30
N ILE A 122 15.34 -5.99 -1.91
CA ILE A 122 16.23 -7.05 -1.46
C ILE A 122 16.42 -8.03 -2.60
N GLN A 123 17.66 -8.19 -3.04
CA GLN A 123 18.02 -9.16 -4.06
C GLN A 123 18.31 -10.53 -3.44
N GLY A 124 17.55 -11.54 -3.82
CA GLY A 124 17.75 -12.92 -3.45
C GLY A 124 18.91 -13.54 -4.23
N ALA A 125 20.04 -13.78 -3.56
CA ALA A 125 21.23 -14.33 -4.21
C ALA A 125 21.01 -15.74 -4.82
N ARG A 126 20.07 -16.53 -4.28
CA ARG A 126 19.76 -17.88 -4.77
C ARG A 126 18.63 -17.91 -5.80
N THR A 127 17.60 -17.11 -5.58
CA THR A 127 16.38 -17.12 -6.41
C THR A 127 16.47 -16.16 -7.59
N GLY A 128 17.35 -15.17 -7.54
CA GLY A 128 17.45 -14.11 -8.55
C GLY A 128 16.35 -13.05 -8.44
N TYR A 129 15.36 -13.23 -7.56
CA TYR A 129 14.30 -12.24 -7.35
C TYR A 129 14.85 -10.98 -6.69
N SER A 130 14.32 -9.82 -7.10
CA SER A 130 14.55 -8.54 -6.44
C SER A 130 13.21 -8.06 -5.92
N LEU A 131 12.94 -8.27 -4.64
CA LEU A 131 11.64 -8.01 -4.04
C LEU A 131 11.66 -6.69 -3.27
N PRO A 132 10.61 -5.86 -3.34
CA PRO A 132 10.55 -4.62 -2.59
C PRO A 132 10.54 -4.89 -1.08
N ALA A 133 11.11 -3.96 -0.32
CA ALA A 133 11.12 -4.01 1.13
C ALA A 133 11.04 -2.60 1.71
N ARG A 134 10.48 -2.49 2.91
CA ARG A 134 10.55 -1.27 3.72
C ARG A 134 11.37 -1.50 4.97
N MET A 135 12.25 -0.55 5.29
CA MET A 135 13.17 -0.66 6.43
C MET A 135 13.10 0.57 7.33
N TYR A 136 12.79 0.38 8.60
CA TYR A 136 12.76 1.44 9.61
C TYR A 136 14.14 1.52 10.24
N PHE A 137 14.70 2.73 10.24
CA PHE A 137 15.96 3.04 10.89
C PHE A 137 15.68 3.94 12.11
N PRO A 138 16.15 3.56 13.31
CA PRO A 138 16.00 4.41 14.48
C PRO A 138 16.88 5.66 14.32
N ALA A 139 16.50 6.79 14.94
CA ALA A 139 17.27 8.05 14.85
C ALA A 139 18.76 7.86 15.18
N ALA A 140 19.06 7.01 16.16
CA ALA A 140 20.43 6.66 16.56
C ALA A 140 21.29 6.05 15.44
N TYR A 141 20.69 5.53 14.36
CA TYR A 141 21.43 5.04 13.19
C TYR A 141 22.16 6.17 12.45
N PHE A 142 21.60 7.39 12.48
CA PHE A 142 22.15 8.56 11.82
C PHE A 142 23.11 9.36 12.73
N ASP A 143 23.33 8.91 13.97
CA ASP A 143 24.27 9.53 14.91
C ASP A 143 25.72 9.29 14.48
N LYS A 144 26.33 10.35 13.94
CA LYS A 144 27.72 10.35 13.47
C LYS A 144 28.75 10.10 14.58
N SER A 145 28.37 10.25 15.86
CA SER A 145 29.27 9.96 16.99
C SER A 145 29.47 8.45 17.22
N GLN A 146 28.59 7.60 16.65
CA GLN A 146 28.59 6.16 16.86
C GLN A 146 28.62 5.36 15.54
N PRO A 147 29.60 5.60 14.64
CA PRO A 147 29.61 5.05 13.28
C PRO A 147 29.79 3.53 13.21
N ARG A 148 30.16 2.88 14.32
CA ARG A 148 30.34 1.43 14.43
C ARG A 148 29.30 0.76 15.31
N ARG A 149 28.23 1.47 15.67
CA ARG A 149 27.15 0.89 16.47
C ARG A 149 26.44 -0.19 15.66
N ILE A 150 26.28 -1.34 16.30
CA ILE A 150 25.51 -2.45 15.76
C ILE A 150 24.09 -2.34 16.32
N PHE A 151 23.11 -2.48 15.44
CA PHE A 151 21.70 -2.45 15.79
C PHE A 151 21.11 -3.85 15.69
N PRO A 152 20.27 -4.27 16.66
CA PRO A 152 19.43 -5.44 16.46
C PRO A 152 18.49 -5.21 15.26
N VAL A 153 18.13 -6.31 14.61
CA VAL A 153 17.23 -6.31 13.45
C VAL A 153 16.02 -7.18 13.75
N ILE A 154 14.83 -6.64 13.52
CA ILE A 154 13.57 -7.39 13.52
C ILE A 154 13.11 -7.53 12.08
N GLU A 155 12.84 -8.77 11.68
CA GLU A 155 12.14 -9.04 10.42
C GLU A 155 10.64 -9.16 10.71
N PHE A 156 9.85 -8.33 10.04
CA PHE A 156 8.42 -8.25 10.24
C PHE A 156 7.70 -8.72 8.97
N PHE A 157 7.04 -9.87 9.08
CA PHE A 157 6.25 -10.45 8.01
C PHE A 157 4.78 -10.10 8.19
N THR A 158 4.10 -9.87 7.07
CA THR A 158 2.67 -9.58 7.06
C THR A 158 1.88 -10.86 6.78
N GLY A 159 0.66 -10.96 7.31
CA GLY A 159 -0.25 -12.04 6.94
C GLY A 159 -0.78 -11.89 5.50
N TYR A 160 -1.54 -12.87 5.01
CA TYR A 160 -2.15 -12.81 3.67
C TYR A 160 -3.14 -11.64 3.54
N TYR A 161 -3.10 -11.03 2.34
CA TYR A 161 -3.45 -9.65 1.94
C TYR A 161 -2.62 -8.53 2.55
N GLY A 162 -1.51 -8.86 3.19
CA GLY A 162 -0.64 -7.89 3.80
C GLY A 162 0.24 -7.15 2.81
N GLY A 163 0.03 -5.84 2.66
CA GLY A 163 0.95 -4.97 1.94
C GLY A 163 2.11 -4.50 2.82
N LEU A 164 3.21 -4.06 2.19
CA LEU A 164 4.37 -3.49 2.87
C LEU A 164 4.03 -2.30 3.80
N ASP A 165 2.87 -1.67 3.64
CA ASP A 165 2.46 -0.47 4.40
C ASP A 165 1.77 -0.81 5.70
N ILE A 166 1.33 -2.05 5.90
CA ILE A 166 0.56 -2.43 7.09
C ILE A 166 1.31 -2.15 8.38
N PHE A 167 2.63 -2.35 8.38
CA PHE A 167 3.47 -2.03 9.53
C PHE A 167 3.32 -0.56 9.96
N GLN A 168 3.34 0.38 9.01
CA GLN A 168 3.23 1.80 9.32
C GLN A 168 1.77 2.25 9.46
N ARG A 169 0.92 1.87 8.50
CA ARG A 169 -0.46 2.37 8.38
C ARG A 169 -1.41 1.77 9.41
N THR A 170 -1.28 0.47 9.68
CA THR A 170 -2.24 -0.25 10.53
C THR A 170 -1.74 -0.34 11.97
N LEU A 171 -0.45 -0.65 12.16
CA LEU A 171 0.12 -0.78 13.50
C LEU A 171 0.65 0.54 14.06
N GLY A 172 0.89 1.56 13.22
CA GLY A 172 1.63 2.75 13.64
C GLY A 172 3.04 2.40 14.12
N GLY A 173 3.66 1.40 13.48
CA GLY A 173 4.85 0.72 14.00
C GLY A 173 6.04 1.65 14.21
N ASP A 174 6.24 2.63 13.31
CA ASP A 174 7.25 3.67 13.45
C ASP A 174 7.03 4.54 14.70
N GLN A 175 5.80 5.00 14.96
CA GLN A 175 5.51 5.81 16.15
C GLN A 175 5.63 4.99 17.45
N VAL A 176 5.22 3.72 17.43
CA VAL A 176 5.34 2.81 18.57
C VAL A 176 6.82 2.56 18.89
N LEU A 177 7.63 2.27 17.88
CA LEU A 177 9.07 2.07 18.05
C LEU A 177 9.77 3.32 18.58
N ASP A 178 9.52 4.48 17.96
CA ASP A 178 10.08 5.75 18.43
C ASP A 178 9.74 5.99 19.90
N LYS A 179 8.48 5.73 20.29
CA LYS A 179 8.05 5.86 21.69
C LYS A 179 8.81 4.90 22.60
N LEU A 180 8.83 3.61 22.29
CA LEU A 180 9.49 2.59 23.12
C LEU A 180 11.01 2.83 23.24
N ILE A 181 11.65 3.28 22.16
CA ILE A 181 13.07 3.63 22.13
C ILE A 181 13.32 4.88 22.98
N SER A 182 12.50 5.92 22.83
CA SER A 182 12.65 7.17 23.60
C SER A 182 12.41 6.97 25.11
N GLU A 183 11.50 6.06 25.47
CA GLU A 183 11.22 5.67 26.86
C GLU A 183 12.26 4.68 27.43
N GLY A 184 13.25 4.25 26.64
CA GLY A 184 14.27 3.29 27.06
C GLY A 184 13.74 1.86 27.30
N LYS A 185 12.51 1.55 26.87
CA LYS A 185 11.88 0.23 27.00
C LYS A 185 12.34 -0.76 25.95
N MET A 186 12.93 -0.27 24.86
CA MET A 186 13.50 -1.05 23.79
C MET A 186 14.81 -0.40 23.30
N PRO A 187 15.86 -1.16 22.97
CA PRO A 187 17.03 -0.59 22.33
C PRO A 187 16.69 -0.04 20.93
N PRO A 188 17.41 0.97 20.41
CA PRO A 188 17.30 1.35 19.00
C PRO A 188 17.45 0.12 18.09
N THR A 189 16.43 -0.15 17.28
CA THR A 189 16.30 -1.40 16.50
C THR A 189 15.91 -1.08 15.07
N ILE A 190 16.49 -1.79 14.11
CA ILE A 190 16.11 -1.72 12.69
C ILE A 190 14.96 -2.71 12.47
N VAL A 191 13.93 -2.30 11.73
CA VAL A 191 12.85 -3.23 11.31
C VAL A 191 12.86 -3.36 9.81
N VAL A 192 12.83 -4.60 9.30
CA VAL A 192 12.76 -4.92 7.87
C VAL A 192 11.40 -5.56 7.60
N VAL A 193 10.66 -4.99 6.65
CA VAL A 193 9.37 -5.48 6.16
C VAL A 193 9.58 -5.89 4.71
N PRO A 194 9.93 -7.16 4.43
CA PRO A 194 10.16 -7.62 3.06
C PRO A 194 8.84 -8.04 2.39
N GLU A 195 8.78 -7.89 1.06
CA GLU A 195 7.74 -8.54 0.26
C GLU A 195 8.04 -10.04 0.20
N GLN A 196 7.00 -10.84 0.44
CA GLN A 196 7.13 -12.29 0.56
C GLN A 196 6.74 -13.00 -0.74
N ASN A 197 5.84 -12.40 -1.52
CA ASN A 197 5.28 -13.04 -2.71
C ASN A 197 5.89 -12.45 -3.98
N PRO A 198 6.75 -13.20 -4.70
CA PRO A 198 7.31 -12.75 -5.97
C PRO A 198 6.26 -12.68 -7.09
N HIS A 199 5.15 -13.42 -6.94
CA HIS A 199 4.09 -13.55 -7.94
C HIS A 199 2.71 -13.54 -7.27
N LEU A 200 2.18 -12.36 -6.97
CA LEU A 200 0.74 -12.24 -6.67
C LEU A 200 -0.07 -12.59 -7.93
N PRO A 201 -1.18 -13.36 -7.85
CA PRO A 201 -1.91 -13.84 -6.66
C PRO A 201 -1.59 -15.29 -6.27
N ALA A 202 -0.55 -15.90 -6.83
CA ALA A 202 -0.16 -17.27 -6.47
C ALA A 202 0.35 -17.28 -5.03
N ASP A 203 -0.08 -18.28 -4.25
CA ASP A 203 0.49 -18.55 -2.94
C ASP A 203 1.98 -18.93 -3.11
N SER A 204 2.80 -18.63 -2.10
CA SER A 204 4.21 -19.03 -2.08
C SER A 204 4.42 -20.46 -1.60
N GLU A 205 3.34 -21.16 -1.21
CA GLU A 205 3.28 -22.60 -0.92
C GLU A 205 2.77 -23.45 -2.10
#